data_AF-A0A3D5FSG4-F1
#
_entry.id   AF-A0A3D5FSG4-F1
#
_cell.length_a   1.000
_cell.length_b   1.000
_cell.length_c   1.000
_cell.angle_alpha   90.00
_cell.angle_beta   90.00
_cell.angle_gamma   90.00
#
_symmetry.space_group_name_H-M   'P 1'
#
loop_
_entity.id
_entity.type
_entity.pdbx_description
1 polymer ?
#
loop_
_entity_poly.entity_id
_entity_poly.type
_entity_poly.pdbx_seq_one_letter_code
_entity_poly.pdbx_strand_id
1 'polypeptide(L)'
;MNPRTASVSGSRDLVSVSRDLVLRPPKLQPDRTIFARTGLSGCVPPSEGVYLFHDLRGVLYVGRSTNLRRRFVQHLELDQNPWLTVALSSPVLKMRFSWILVASGQSEPLERDLIHTFRPPCNRTSLWDRPPESHGAVYRSRICTAAATIAKREEAMGKR
;
A
#
# COMPACT_ATOMS: atom_id res chain seq x y z
N MET A 1 -15.54 44.26 -13.92
CA MET A 1 -15.69 42.80 -14.11
C MET A 1 -14.35 42.23 -14.53
N ASN A 2 -13.75 41.36 -13.72
CA ASN A 2 -12.44 40.76 -14.02
C ASN A 2 -12.36 39.39 -13.32
N PRO A 3 -12.42 38.24 -14.02
CA PRO A 3 -12.26 36.94 -13.39
C PRO A 3 -10.81 36.48 -13.53
N ARG A 4 -10.05 36.46 -12.43
CA ARG A 4 -8.84 35.65 -12.30
C ARG A 4 -9.02 34.69 -11.14
N THR A 5 -9.74 33.61 -11.40
CA THR A 5 -9.64 32.38 -10.61
C THR A 5 -8.57 31.53 -11.25
N ALA A 6 -7.35 31.58 -10.69
CA ALA A 6 -6.33 30.58 -10.95
C ALA A 6 -6.78 29.26 -10.31
N SER A 7 -7.24 28.32 -11.13
CA SER A 7 -7.43 26.93 -10.71
C SER A 7 -6.06 26.27 -10.59
N VAL A 8 -5.68 25.92 -9.36
CA VAL A 8 -4.44 25.20 -9.08
C VAL A 8 -4.56 23.79 -9.66
N SER A 9 -3.91 23.62 -10.80
CA SER A 9 -3.57 22.34 -11.43
C SER A 9 -2.70 21.49 -10.48
N GLY A 10 -3.21 20.32 -10.08
CA GLY A 10 -2.50 19.39 -9.21
C GLY A 10 -2.65 17.92 -9.59
N SER A 11 -3.14 17.61 -10.79
CA SER A 11 -3.18 16.24 -11.27
C SER A 11 -1.90 15.95 -12.05
N ARG A 12 -0.86 15.45 -11.37
CA ARG A 12 0.29 14.86 -12.08
C ARG A 12 -0.21 13.67 -12.89
N ASP A 13 0.11 13.66 -14.18
CA ASP A 13 -0.19 12.57 -15.10
C ASP A 13 0.30 11.23 -14.53
N LEU A 14 -0.56 10.22 -14.50
CA LEU A 14 -0.23 8.88 -14.00
C LEU A 14 0.97 8.28 -14.74
N VAL A 15 1.13 8.60 -16.03
CA VAL A 15 2.28 8.18 -16.83
C VAL A 15 3.59 8.78 -16.30
N SER A 16 3.57 10.04 -15.88
CA SER A 16 4.74 10.70 -15.29
C SER A 16 5.13 10.09 -13.95
N VAL A 17 4.14 9.74 -13.11
CA VAL A 17 4.37 9.08 -11.81
C VAL A 17 4.92 7.67 -12.00
N SER A 18 4.36 6.88 -12.92
CA SER A 18 4.87 5.55 -13.25
C SER A 18 6.31 5.61 -13.77
N ARG A 19 6.61 6.57 -14.66
CA ARG A 19 7.96 6.77 -15.17
C ARG A 19 8.94 7.14 -14.07
N ASP A 20 8.56 8.02 -13.16
CA ASP A 20 9.39 8.41 -12.02
C ASP A 20 9.68 7.25 -11.06
N LEU A 21 8.71 6.37 -10.79
CA LEU A 21 8.91 5.19 -9.95
C LEU A 21 9.85 4.16 -10.60
N VAL A 22 9.82 4.03 -11.93
CA VAL A 22 10.72 3.14 -12.69
C VAL A 22 12.14 3.71 -12.77
N LEU A 23 12.27 5.01 -13.04
CA LEU A 23 13.58 5.66 -13.24
C LEU A 23 14.27 6.01 -11.92
N ARG A 24 13.50 6.25 -10.86
CA ARG A 24 13.99 6.63 -9.53
C ARG A 24 13.20 5.86 -8.49
N PRO A 25 13.42 4.54 -8.38
CA PRO A 25 12.72 3.75 -7.38
C PRO A 25 12.98 4.39 -6.01
N PRO A 26 11.91 4.66 -5.22
CA PRO A 26 12.10 5.18 -3.87
C PRO A 26 12.96 4.19 -3.11
N LYS A 27 14.09 4.68 -2.57
CA LYS A 27 15.03 3.87 -1.80
C LYS A 27 14.42 3.55 -0.43
N LEU A 28 13.45 2.64 -0.41
CA LEU A 28 12.92 2.07 0.81
C LEU A 28 13.77 0.85 1.17
N GLN A 29 14.57 0.95 2.22
CA GLN A 29 15.24 -0.20 2.82
C GLN A 29 14.53 -0.57 4.11
N PRO A 30 13.57 -1.50 4.08
CA PRO A 30 12.98 -2.01 5.31
C PRO A 30 14.03 -2.82 6.09
N ASP A 31 14.03 -2.70 7.41
CA ASP A 31 14.91 -3.48 8.28
C ASP A 31 14.65 -4.97 8.12
N ARG A 32 13.36 -5.32 7.95
CA ARG A 32 12.96 -6.69 7.69
C ARG A 32 11.62 -6.75 6.98
N THR A 33 11.42 -7.87 6.28
CA THR A 33 10.17 -8.25 5.65
C THR A 33 9.81 -9.70 5.99
N ILE A 34 8.56 -9.93 6.36
CA ILE A 34 7.98 -11.26 6.59
C ILE A 34 6.69 -11.45 5.79
N PHE A 35 6.14 -12.66 5.80
CA PHE A 35 4.78 -12.87 5.32
C PHE A 35 3.76 -12.36 6.35
N ALA A 36 2.67 -11.76 5.88
CA ALA A 36 1.59 -11.30 6.75
C ALA A 36 0.71 -12.48 7.21
N ARG A 37 1.19 -13.22 8.22
CA ARG A 37 0.51 -14.37 8.84
C ARG A 37 0.61 -14.30 10.35
N THR A 38 -0.46 -14.59 11.06
CA THR A 38 -0.55 -14.50 12.53
C THR A 38 0.56 -15.30 13.23
N GLY A 39 0.88 -16.50 12.72
CA GLY A 39 1.95 -17.36 13.25
C GLY A 39 3.37 -16.78 13.16
N LEU A 40 3.58 -15.67 12.45
CA LEU A 40 4.87 -14.98 12.36
C LEU A 40 4.96 -13.71 13.23
N SER A 41 3.95 -13.46 14.08
CA SER A 41 3.93 -12.30 14.99
C SER A 41 5.16 -12.23 15.89
N GLY A 42 5.71 -13.37 16.32
CA GLY A 42 6.95 -13.45 17.10
C GLY A 42 8.19 -12.88 16.39
N CYS A 43 8.18 -12.84 15.05
CA CYS A 43 9.25 -12.25 14.25
C CYS A 43 9.17 -10.73 14.13
N VAL A 44 8.05 -10.12 14.58
CA VAL A 44 7.84 -8.68 14.56
C VAL A 44 8.32 -8.07 15.89
N PRO A 45 9.14 -7.01 15.86
CA PRO A 45 9.62 -6.38 17.09
C PRO A 45 8.48 -5.63 17.81
N PRO A 46 8.44 -5.66 19.15
CA PRO A 46 7.51 -4.85 19.95
C PRO A 46 8.05 -3.42 20.13
N SER A 47 8.38 -2.76 19.02
CA SER A 47 9.08 -1.46 19.01
C SER A 47 8.35 -0.44 18.14
N GLU A 48 8.75 0.83 18.25
CA GLU A 48 8.22 1.89 17.38
C GLU A 48 8.76 1.76 15.95
N GLY A 49 7.88 1.98 14.97
CA GLY A 49 8.26 1.96 13.57
C GLY A 49 7.13 2.31 12.63
N VAL A 50 7.51 2.40 11.36
CA VAL A 50 6.59 2.51 10.23
C VAL A 50 6.57 1.18 9.50
N TYR A 51 5.37 0.68 9.19
CA TYR A 51 5.17 -0.60 8.53
C TYR A 51 4.38 -0.47 7.24
N LEU A 52 4.54 -1.47 6.39
CA LEU A 52 3.91 -1.56 5.08
C LEU A 52 3.31 -2.95 4.88
N PHE A 53 2.07 -3.00 4.41
CA PHE A 53 1.51 -4.19 3.76
C PHE A 53 1.67 -4.04 2.26
N HIS A 54 2.25 -5.05 1.61
CA HIS A 54 2.52 -5.03 0.18
C HIS A 54 2.57 -6.42 -0.42
N ASP A 55 2.33 -6.49 -1.73
CA ASP A 55 2.56 -7.66 -2.56
C ASP A 55 2.90 -7.19 -3.99
N LEU A 56 2.71 -8.04 -5.00
CA LEU A 56 2.99 -7.64 -6.39
C LEU A 56 2.13 -6.48 -6.91
N ARG A 57 1.05 -6.10 -6.23
CA ARG A 57 0.27 -4.89 -6.52
C ARG A 57 0.98 -3.60 -6.10
N GLY A 58 2.07 -3.71 -5.34
CA GLY A 58 2.78 -2.60 -4.71
C GLY A 58 2.42 -2.44 -3.23
N VAL A 59 2.68 -1.24 -2.70
CA VAL A 59 2.35 -0.89 -1.32
C VAL A 59 0.85 -0.60 -1.19
N LEU A 60 0.17 -1.41 -0.39
CA LEU A 60 -1.29 -1.37 -0.24
C LEU A 60 -1.71 -0.54 0.96
N TYR A 61 -0.92 -0.63 2.03
CA TYR A 61 -1.13 0.14 3.26
C TYR A 61 0.20 0.50 3.89
N VAL A 62 0.29 1.71 4.43
CA VAL A 62 1.37 2.20 5.30
C VAL A 62 0.73 2.62 6.61
N GLY A 63 1.38 2.29 7.72
CA GLY A 63 0.98 2.82 9.00
C GLY A 63 2.16 2.94 9.95
N ARG A 64 1.95 3.63 11.07
CA ARG A 64 2.90 3.63 12.20
C ARG A 64 2.33 3.01 13.46
N SER A 65 3.23 2.62 14.36
CA SER A 65 2.87 2.18 15.70
C SER A 65 4.06 2.31 16.63
N THR A 66 3.80 2.57 17.91
CA THR A 66 4.79 2.42 19.00
C THR A 66 5.06 0.96 19.35
N ASN A 67 4.22 0.03 18.87
CA ASN A 67 4.39 -1.41 19.04
C ASN A 67 3.96 -2.15 17.76
N LEU A 68 4.92 -2.35 16.86
CA LEU A 68 4.70 -3.02 15.57
C LEU A 68 4.09 -4.41 15.71
N ARG A 69 4.54 -5.22 16.68
CA ARG A 69 3.98 -6.57 16.91
C ARG A 69 2.49 -6.51 17.22
N ARG A 70 2.09 -5.67 18.17
CA ARG A 70 0.68 -5.50 18.53
C ARG A 70 -0.13 -5.07 17.32
N ARG A 71 0.35 -4.09 16.56
CA ARG A 71 -0.36 -3.57 15.39
C ARG A 71 -0.46 -4.60 14.26
N PHE A 72 0.58 -5.41 14.06
CA PHE A 72 0.57 -6.53 13.12
C PHE A 72 -0.56 -7.52 13.42
N VAL A 73 -0.66 -7.95 14.68
CA VAL A 73 -1.72 -8.86 15.14
C VAL A 73 -3.11 -8.22 14.96
N GLN A 74 -3.27 -6.96 15.37
CA GLN A 74 -4.53 -6.23 15.23
C GLN A 74 -5.05 -6.20 13.78
N HIS A 75 -4.19 -5.96 12.80
CA HIS A 75 -4.60 -5.93 11.39
C HIS A 75 -4.98 -7.31 10.84
N LEU A 76 -4.43 -8.38 11.40
CA LEU A 76 -4.73 -9.74 10.95
C LEU A 76 -5.95 -10.35 11.64
N GLU A 77 -6.35 -9.82 12.80
CA GLU A 77 -7.39 -10.42 13.64
C GLU A 77 -8.63 -9.55 13.86
N LEU A 78 -8.52 -8.22 13.80
CA LEU A 78 -9.56 -7.31 14.30
C LEU A 78 -10.24 -6.47 13.22
N ASP A 79 -9.97 -6.71 11.93
CA ASP A 79 -10.63 -6.08 10.77
C ASP A 79 -10.87 -4.56 10.88
N GLN A 80 -9.92 -3.84 11.46
CA GLN A 80 -10.06 -2.40 11.74
C GLN A 80 -10.02 -1.52 10.48
N ASN A 81 -9.52 -2.05 9.37
CA ASN A 81 -9.48 -1.37 8.07
C ASN A 81 -10.10 -2.28 7.01
N PRO A 82 -11.39 -2.10 6.67
CA PRO A 82 -12.11 -2.98 5.76
C PRO A 82 -11.43 -3.15 4.40
N TRP A 83 -10.77 -2.11 3.89
CA TRP A 83 -10.08 -2.17 2.60
C TRP A 83 -8.76 -2.93 2.68
N LEU A 84 -8.04 -2.82 3.79
CA LEU A 84 -6.91 -3.68 4.06
C LEU A 84 -7.37 -5.12 4.25
N THR A 85 -8.45 -5.38 4.97
CA THR A 85 -9.06 -6.72 5.11
C THR A 85 -9.39 -7.33 3.75
N VAL A 86 -10.01 -6.57 2.84
CA VAL A 86 -10.26 -7.01 1.46
C VAL A 86 -8.96 -7.29 0.71
N ALA A 87 -7.93 -6.46 0.89
CA ALA A 87 -6.64 -6.69 0.25
C ALA A 87 -5.89 -7.91 0.80
N LEU A 88 -6.04 -8.19 2.11
CA LEU A 88 -5.47 -9.34 2.81
C LEU A 88 -6.14 -10.66 2.41
N SER A 89 -7.46 -10.65 2.14
CA SER A 89 -8.21 -11.86 1.76
C SER A 89 -7.94 -12.32 0.32
N SER A 90 -7.41 -11.45 -0.54
CA SER A 90 -7.03 -11.78 -1.92
C SER A 90 -5.67 -11.17 -2.29
N PRO A 91 -4.56 -11.77 -1.79
CA PRO A 91 -3.22 -11.33 -2.13
C PRO A 91 -2.78 -11.82 -3.50
N VAL A 92 -1.98 -11.03 -4.20
CA VAL A 92 -1.31 -11.48 -5.43
C VAL A 92 0.00 -12.17 -5.03
N LEU A 93 0.07 -13.49 -5.23
CA LEU A 93 1.09 -14.39 -4.67
C LEU A 93 1.08 -14.45 -3.13
N LYS A 94 1.79 -13.53 -2.47
CA LYS A 94 1.96 -13.56 -1.00
C LYS A 94 1.98 -12.14 -0.45
N MET A 95 1.07 -11.86 0.49
CA MET A 95 1.10 -10.63 1.27
C MET A 95 2.34 -10.59 2.16
N ARG A 96 3.04 -9.46 2.13
CA ARG A 96 4.24 -9.19 2.93
C ARG A 96 3.97 -8.05 3.90
N PHE A 97 4.61 -8.14 5.05
CA PHE A 97 4.66 -7.11 6.07
C PHE A 97 6.12 -6.68 6.22
N SER A 98 6.42 -5.42 5.98
CA SER A 98 7.76 -4.83 6.15
C SER A 98 7.72 -3.68 7.11
N TRP A 99 8.86 -3.38 7.74
CA TRP A 99 8.94 -2.25 8.66
C TRP A 99 10.31 -1.59 8.64
N ILE A 100 10.31 -0.35 9.11
CA ILE A 100 11.49 0.44 9.47
C ILE A 100 11.31 0.85 10.92
N LEU A 101 12.25 0.44 11.76
CA LEU A 101 12.37 0.89 13.14
C LEU A 101 12.83 2.33 13.15
N VAL A 102 12.26 3.11 14.06
CA VAL A 102 12.58 4.52 14.21
C VAL A 102 12.79 4.85 15.68
N ALA A 103 13.57 5.90 15.93
CA ALA A 103 13.62 6.48 17.26
C ALA A 103 12.25 7.03 17.67
N SER A 104 12.00 7.08 18.97
CA SER A 104 10.73 7.55 19.52
C SER A 104 10.32 8.90 18.93
N GLY A 105 9.09 9.00 18.44
CA GLY A 105 8.53 10.22 17.87
C GLY A 105 8.94 10.53 16.42
N GLN A 106 9.79 9.72 15.78
CA GLN A 106 10.20 9.90 14.38
C GLN A 106 9.34 9.14 13.37
N SER A 107 8.32 8.40 13.84
CA SER A 107 7.47 7.58 12.97
C SER A 107 6.51 8.37 12.09
N GLU A 108 6.06 9.55 12.53
CA GLU A 108 5.05 10.33 11.80
C GLU A 108 5.58 10.97 10.50
N PRO A 109 6.75 11.65 10.48
CA PRO A 109 7.30 12.21 9.24
C PRO A 109 7.55 11.11 8.19
N LEU A 110 8.12 9.98 8.62
CA LEU A 110 8.38 8.85 7.73
C LEU A 110 7.07 8.24 7.18
N GLU A 111 6.07 8.01 8.02
CA GLU A 111 4.75 7.54 7.58
C GLU A 111 4.16 8.48 6.51
N ARG A 112 4.18 9.78 6.78
CA ARG A 112 3.64 10.81 5.88
C ARG A 112 4.35 10.79 4.52
N ASP A 113 5.67 10.73 4.53
CA ASP A 113 6.48 10.69 3.32
C ASP A 113 6.21 9.44 2.49
N LEU A 114 6.10 8.27 3.14
CA LEU A 114 5.80 7.01 2.47
C LEU A 114 4.37 6.98 1.92
N ILE A 115 3.38 7.50 2.65
CA ILE A 115 2.00 7.64 2.15
C ILE A 115 1.97 8.58 0.93
N HIS A 116 2.67 9.71 0.99
CA HIS A 116 2.72 10.65 -0.13
C HIS A 116 3.40 10.03 -1.36
N THR A 117 4.48 9.27 -1.15
CA THR A 117 5.27 8.62 -2.20
C THR A 117 4.51 7.48 -2.87
N PHE A 118 3.94 6.56 -2.08
CA PHE A 118 3.29 5.36 -2.60
C PHE A 118 1.80 5.53 -2.90
N ARG A 119 1.15 6.54 -2.29
CA ARG A 119 -0.30 6.77 -2.33
C ARG A 119 -1.13 5.49 -2.15
N PRO A 120 -0.89 4.72 -1.07
CA PRO A 120 -1.44 3.38 -0.92
C PRO A 120 -2.97 3.40 -0.96
N PRO A 121 -3.62 2.48 -1.68
CA PRO A 121 -5.07 2.46 -1.82
C PRO A 121 -5.80 2.35 -0.47
N CYS A 122 -5.28 1.56 0.48
CA CYS A 122 -5.91 1.34 1.77
C CYS A 122 -5.62 2.47 2.80
N ASN A 123 -4.90 3.54 2.41
CA ASN A 123 -4.70 4.75 3.22
C ASN A 123 -5.63 5.90 2.84
N ARG A 124 -6.36 5.81 1.72
CA ARG A 124 -7.10 6.96 1.18
C ARG A 124 -8.42 7.17 1.92
N THR A 125 -8.53 8.34 2.56
CA THR A 125 -9.70 8.66 3.38
C THR A 125 -10.98 8.99 2.63
N SER A 126 -10.85 9.57 1.45
CA SER A 126 -11.98 9.93 0.60
C SER A 126 -12.60 8.75 -0.16
N LEU A 127 -12.02 7.54 -0.09
CA LEU A 127 -12.66 6.32 -0.59
C LEU A 127 -13.64 5.72 0.45
N TRP A 128 -13.60 6.16 1.71
CA TRP A 128 -14.41 5.57 2.78
C TRP A 128 -15.88 6.03 2.78
N ASP A 129 -16.26 7.03 1.98
CA ASP A 129 -17.66 7.49 1.88
C ASP A 129 -18.59 6.45 1.23
N ARG A 130 -18.05 5.33 0.72
CA ARG A 130 -18.84 4.19 0.24
C ARG A 130 -18.28 2.84 0.71
N PRO A 131 -19.11 1.96 1.27
CA PRO A 131 -18.66 0.67 1.79
C PRO A 131 -18.16 -0.27 0.67
N PRO A 132 -17.24 -1.21 0.96
CA PRO A 132 -16.64 -2.13 -0.02
C PRO A 132 -17.66 -2.93 -0.84
N GLU A 133 -18.83 -3.20 -0.26
CA GLU A 133 -19.95 -3.90 -0.89
C GLU A 133 -20.44 -3.22 -2.17
N SER A 134 -20.38 -1.89 -2.22
CA SER A 134 -20.78 -1.09 -3.39
C SER A 134 -19.77 -1.13 -4.55
N HIS A 135 -18.58 -1.70 -4.34
CA HIS A 135 -17.48 -1.77 -5.33
C HIS A 135 -17.00 -3.20 -5.60
N GLY A 136 -17.66 -4.23 -5.05
CA GLY A 136 -17.21 -5.63 -5.10
C GLY A 136 -16.89 -6.16 -6.50
N ALA A 137 -17.60 -5.67 -7.54
CA ALA A 137 -17.31 -6.01 -8.94
C ALA A 137 -16.24 -5.10 -9.58
N VAL A 138 -16.19 -3.82 -9.22
CA VAL A 138 -15.31 -2.80 -9.83
C VAL A 138 -13.88 -2.87 -9.29
N TYR A 139 -13.71 -3.18 -8.00
CA TYR A 139 -12.40 -3.29 -7.36
C TYR A 139 -11.68 -4.60 -7.72
N ARG A 140 -12.43 -5.72 -7.78
CA ARG A 140 -11.97 -6.97 -8.41
C ARG A 140 -11.55 -6.73 -9.87
N SER A 141 -12.33 -5.95 -10.62
CA SER A 141 -11.98 -5.59 -12.00
C SER A 141 -10.69 -4.77 -12.09
N ARG A 142 -10.52 -3.68 -11.35
CA ARG A 142 -9.37 -2.77 -11.55
C ARG A 142 -8.02 -3.34 -11.12
N ILE A 143 -7.98 -4.14 -10.05
CA ILE A 143 -6.74 -4.80 -9.59
C ILE A 143 -6.43 -6.04 -10.42
N CYS A 144 -7.45 -6.87 -10.73
CA CYS A 144 -7.21 -8.06 -11.56
C CYS A 144 -6.94 -7.71 -13.03
N THR A 145 -7.48 -6.60 -13.58
CA THR A 145 -7.22 -6.22 -14.98
C THR A 145 -5.76 -5.80 -15.19
N ALA A 146 -5.14 -5.11 -14.22
CA ALA A 146 -3.72 -4.77 -14.30
C ALA A 146 -2.83 -6.03 -14.26
N ALA A 147 -3.10 -6.95 -13.33
CA ALA A 147 -2.36 -8.21 -13.22
C ALA A 147 -2.57 -9.15 -14.42
N ALA A 148 -3.80 -9.27 -14.93
CA ALA A 148 -4.12 -10.09 -16.10
C ALA A 148 -3.53 -9.54 -17.41
N THR A 149 -3.39 -8.22 -17.53
CA THR A 149 -2.73 -7.60 -18.70
C THR A 149 -1.22 -7.85 -18.70
N ILE A 150 -0.58 -7.89 -17.52
CA ILE A 150 0.84 -8.21 -17.39
C ILE A 150 1.08 -9.69 -17.68
N ALA A 151 0.28 -10.59 -17.12
CA ALA A 151 0.39 -12.03 -17.37
C ALA A 151 0.22 -12.41 -18.86
N LYS A 152 -0.75 -11.79 -19.56
CA LYS A 152 -0.93 -11.99 -21.02
C LYS A 152 0.22 -11.45 -21.86
N ARG A 153 0.92 -10.41 -21.40
CA ARG A 153 2.11 -9.86 -22.08
C ARG A 153 3.32 -10.76 -21.91
N GLU A 154 3.49 -11.38 -20.75
CA GLU A 154 4.59 -12.32 -20.48
C GLU A 154 4.40 -13.65 -21.24
N GLU A 155 3.17 -14.18 -21.33
CA GLU A 155 2.86 -15.35 -22.19
C GLU A 155 3.10 -15.07 -23.68
N ALA A 156 2.87 -13.84 -24.14
CA ALA A 156 3.14 -13.44 -25.53
C ALA A 156 4.64 -13.25 -25.82
N MET A 157 5.47 -13.01 -24.80
CA MET A 157 6.92 -12.81 -24.92
C MET A 157 7.72 -14.10 -24.70
N GLY A 158 7.13 -15.12 -24.05
CA GLY A 158 7.75 -16.43 -23.78
C GLY A 158 7.51 -17.51 -24.83
N LYS A 159 6.81 -17.20 -25.93
CA LYS A 159 6.68 -18.08 -27.10
C LYS A 159 7.64 -17.63 -28.20
N ARG A 160 8.92 -17.95 -28.05
CA ARG A 160 9.90 -18.05 -29.13
C ARG A 160 10.81 -19.23 -28.88
#